data_AF-A0A2U2DU92-F1
#
_entry.id   AF-A0A2U2DU92-F1
#
_cell.length_a   1.000
_cell.length_b   1.000
_cell.length_c   1.000
_cell.angle_alpha   90.00
_cell.angle_beta   90.00
_cell.angle_gamma   90.00
#
_symmetry.space_group_name_H-M   'P 1'
#
loop_
_entity.id
_entity.type
_entity.pdbx_description
1 polymer ?
#
loop_
_entity_poly.entity_id
_entity_poly.type
_entity_poly.pdbx_seq_one_letter_code
_entity_poly.pdbx_strand_id
1 'polypeptide(L)'
;MDDVATANFLIEEIGAKRHHIGDMFRAACKELRARFPHREDPENQWTERRLRGWWNKESRVVRHFQMMELYETAEQVRKAREEHADYRAKTALLRQMAELRSTTRNRDDVS
;
A
#
# COMPACT_ATOMS: atom_id res chain seq x y z
N MET A 1 -7.12 19.80 -12.29
CA MET A 1 -6.92 18.49 -11.64
C MET A 1 -8.19 18.21 -10.86
N ASP A 2 -8.80 17.02 -11.03
CA ASP A 2 -10.04 16.67 -10.33
C ASP A 2 -9.66 16.00 -9.00
N ASP A 3 -9.95 16.66 -7.87
CA ASP A 3 -9.61 16.17 -6.53
C ASP A 3 -10.21 14.78 -6.28
N VAL A 4 -11.37 14.47 -6.85
CA VAL A 4 -11.98 13.14 -6.74
C VAL A 4 -11.18 12.12 -7.52
N ALA A 5 -10.69 12.47 -8.71
CA ALA A 5 -9.83 11.58 -9.50
C ALA A 5 -8.51 11.30 -8.77
N THR A 6 -7.90 12.32 -8.17
CA THR A 6 -6.68 12.16 -7.36
C THR A 6 -6.95 11.30 -6.12
N ALA A 7 -8.06 11.52 -5.41
CA ALA A 7 -8.43 10.69 -4.27
C ALA A 7 -8.64 9.22 -4.67
N ASN A 8 -9.33 8.96 -5.79
CA ASN A 8 -9.55 7.62 -6.29
C ASN A 8 -8.24 6.91 -6.67
N PHE A 9 -7.30 7.64 -7.28
CA PHE A 9 -5.96 7.12 -7.57
C PHE A 9 -5.22 6.71 -6.27
N LEU A 10 -5.21 7.59 -5.25
CA LEU A 10 -4.56 7.31 -3.97
C LEU A 10 -5.22 6.12 -3.24
N ILE A 11 -6.55 6.01 -3.29
CA ILE A 11 -7.28 4.86 -2.73
C ILE A 11 -6.84 3.55 -3.40
N GLU A 12 -6.68 3.55 -4.71
CA GLU A 12 -6.20 2.38 -5.46
C GLU A 12 -4.76 2.01 -5.08
N GLU A 13 -3.88 3.01 -4.92
CA GLU A 13 -2.50 2.80 -4.48
C GLU A 13 -2.42 2.17 -3.09
N ILE A 14 -3.17 2.71 -2.13
CA ILE A 14 -3.23 2.19 -0.75
C ILE A 14 -3.82 0.78 -0.76
N GLY A 15 -4.94 0.58 -1.47
CA GLY A 15 -5.68 -0.68 -1.52
C GLY A 15 -4.98 -1.83 -2.26
N ALA A 16 -3.87 -1.56 -2.96
CA ALA A 16 -3.02 -2.53 -3.66
C ALA A 16 -3.66 -3.19 -4.90
N LYS A 17 -4.40 -2.45 -5.73
CA LYS A 17 -5.02 -2.94 -7.00
C LYS A 17 -5.64 -4.33 -6.88
N ARG A 18 -6.41 -4.58 -5.80
CA ARG A 18 -7.05 -5.87 -5.58
C ARG A 18 -8.08 -6.16 -6.68
N HIS A 19 -8.24 -7.44 -7.02
CA HIS A 19 -9.20 -7.89 -8.04
C HIS A 19 -10.65 -7.47 -7.75
N HIS A 20 -11.00 -7.32 -6.47
CA HIS A 20 -12.30 -6.82 -6.05
C HIS A 20 -12.21 -5.40 -5.49
N ILE A 21 -12.98 -4.49 -6.07
CA ILE A 21 -13.10 -3.09 -5.64
C ILE A 21 -13.52 -3.01 -4.16
N GLY A 22 -14.39 -3.91 -3.69
CA GLY A 22 -14.79 -3.97 -2.28
C GLY A 22 -13.63 -4.26 -1.33
N ASP A 23 -12.73 -5.17 -1.69
CA ASP A 23 -11.57 -5.50 -0.88
C ASP A 23 -10.52 -4.39 -0.92
N MET A 24 -10.38 -3.71 -2.06
CA MET A 24 -9.56 -2.52 -2.20
C MET A 24 -10.00 -1.44 -1.22
N PHE A 25 -11.30 -1.13 -1.14
CA PHE A 25 -11.81 -0.15 -0.18
C PHE A 25 -11.65 -0.59 1.26
N ARG A 26 -11.90 -1.86 1.57
CA ARG A 26 -11.70 -2.38 2.94
C ARG A 26 -10.23 -2.25 3.36
N ALA A 27 -9.30 -2.60 2.48
CA ALA A 27 -7.87 -2.48 2.75
C ALA A 27 -7.46 -1.01 2.93
N ALA A 28 -7.87 -0.13 2.01
CA ALA A 28 -7.55 1.30 2.11
C ALA A 28 -8.14 1.93 3.38
N CYS A 29 -9.40 1.63 3.69
CA CYS A 29 -10.07 2.10 4.91
C CYS A 29 -9.36 1.60 6.17
N LYS A 30 -8.90 0.34 6.19
CA LYS A 30 -8.15 -0.21 7.32
C LYS A 30 -6.83 0.55 7.56
N GLU A 31 -6.05 0.80 6.51
CA GLU A 31 -4.80 1.56 6.59
C GLU A 31 -5.03 3.00 7.07
N LEU A 32 -6.03 3.67 6.50
CA LEU A 32 -6.39 5.04 6.87
C LEU A 32 -6.84 5.13 8.33
N ARG A 33 -7.69 4.21 8.79
CA ARG A 33 -8.15 4.20 10.20
C ARG A 33 -7.05 3.85 11.20
N ALA A 34 -6.07 3.05 10.79
CA ALA A 34 -4.94 2.72 11.64
C ALA A 34 -4.03 3.93 11.88
N ARG A 35 -3.85 4.77 10.84
CA ARG A 35 -3.01 5.97 10.88
C ARG A 35 -3.74 7.19 11.44
N PHE A 36 -4.99 7.37 11.02
CA PHE A 36 -5.85 8.51 11.36
C PHE A 36 -7.14 8.00 12.01
N PRO A 37 -7.08 7.64 13.31
CA PRO A 37 -8.22 7.02 13.98
C PRO A 37 -9.36 8.01 14.27
N HIS A 38 -9.10 9.33 14.29
CA HIS A 38 -10.11 10.38 14.54
C HIS A 38 -11.04 10.07 15.74
N ARG A 39 -10.44 9.75 16.90
CA ARG A 39 -11.20 9.32 18.09
C ARG A 39 -12.07 10.43 18.69
N GLU A 40 -11.58 11.66 18.60
CA GLU A 40 -12.24 12.86 19.14
C GLU A 40 -13.17 13.52 18.12
N ASP A 41 -13.10 13.11 16.85
CA ASP A 41 -13.91 13.64 15.75
C ASP A 41 -14.51 12.51 14.89
N PRO A 42 -15.63 11.93 15.34
CA PRO A 42 -16.27 10.82 14.64
C PRO A 42 -16.74 11.16 13.22
N GLU A 43 -17.04 12.43 12.95
CA GLU A 43 -17.47 12.86 11.62
C GLU A 43 -16.35 12.77 10.60
N ASN A 44 -15.10 12.95 11.04
CA ASN A 44 -13.93 12.88 10.18
C ASN A 44 -13.38 11.46 10.01
N GLN A 45 -13.89 10.45 10.73
CA GLN A 45 -13.46 9.06 10.59
C GLN A 45 -13.59 8.51 9.16
N TRP A 46 -12.59 7.71 8.79
CA TRP A 46 -12.56 7.00 7.52
C TRP A 46 -13.55 5.84 7.51
N THR A 47 -14.37 5.79 6.47
CA THR A 47 -15.35 4.73 6.24
C THR A 47 -15.30 4.26 4.80
N GLU A 48 -15.59 2.98 4.57
CA GLU A 48 -15.68 2.44 3.21
C GLU A 48 -16.75 3.17 2.39
N ARG A 49 -17.83 3.62 3.03
CA ARG A 49 -18.89 4.41 2.39
C ARG A 49 -18.35 5.70 1.79
N ARG A 50 -17.46 6.41 2.50
CA ARG A 50 -16.85 7.64 1.99
C ARG A 50 -16.00 7.38 0.76
N LEU A 51 -15.15 6.35 0.81
CA LEU A 51 -14.30 5.96 -0.34
C LEU A 51 -15.15 5.58 -1.56
N ARG A 52 -16.20 4.78 -1.35
CA ARG A 52 -17.17 4.41 -2.40
C ARG A 52 -17.90 5.62 -2.96
N GLY A 53 -18.24 6.61 -2.11
CA GLY A 53 -18.94 7.81 -2.54
C GLY A 53 -18.17 8.63 -3.57
N TRP A 54 -16.86 8.74 -3.45
CA TRP A 54 -16.01 9.37 -4.46
C TRP A 54 -15.89 8.51 -5.72
N TRP A 55 -15.73 7.20 -5.57
CA TRP A 55 -15.63 6.26 -6.68
C TRP A 55 -16.89 6.23 -7.56
N ASN A 56 -18.05 6.22 -6.92
CA ASN A 56 -19.37 6.18 -7.56
C ASN A 56 -19.86 7.57 -7.99
N LYS A 57 -19.06 8.63 -7.79
CA LYS A 57 -19.42 10.03 -8.08
C LYS A 57 -20.63 10.54 -7.27
N GLU A 58 -20.94 9.91 -6.14
CA GLU A 58 -21.96 10.33 -5.16
C GLU A 58 -21.50 11.58 -4.39
N SER A 59 -20.19 11.75 -4.21
CA SER A 59 -19.58 12.96 -3.66
C SER A 59 -18.56 13.54 -4.63
N ARG A 60 -18.64 14.85 -4.86
CA ARG A 60 -17.73 15.60 -5.74
C ARG A 60 -16.69 16.42 -4.99
N VAL A 61 -16.66 16.32 -3.67
CA VAL A 61 -15.82 17.15 -2.82
C VAL A 61 -14.94 16.26 -1.96
N VAL A 62 -13.64 16.55 -2.00
CA VAL A 62 -12.63 15.99 -1.11
C VAL A 62 -12.08 17.15 -0.29
N ARG A 63 -12.17 17.07 1.03
CA ARG A 63 -11.62 18.13 1.89
C ARG A 63 -10.10 18.07 1.88
N HIS A 64 -9.43 19.21 2.08
CA HIS A 64 -7.98 19.28 2.05
C HIS A 64 -7.30 18.28 3.00
N PHE A 65 -7.75 18.17 4.25
CA PHE A 65 -7.18 17.20 5.20
C PHE A 65 -7.36 15.74 4.72
N GLN A 66 -8.48 15.42 4.06
CA GLN A 66 -8.72 14.09 3.52
C GLN A 66 -7.73 13.77 2.40
N MET A 67 -7.43 14.75 1.54
CA MET A 67 -6.43 14.62 0.50
C MET A 67 -5.02 14.41 1.10
N MET A 68 -4.68 15.17 2.14
CA MET A 68 -3.38 15.05 2.83
C MET A 68 -3.21 13.67 3.46
N GLU A 69 -4.22 13.18 4.18
CA GLU A 69 -4.19 11.86 4.83
C GLU A 69 -4.11 10.71 3.82
N LEU A 70 -4.80 10.84 2.67
CA LEU A 70 -4.68 9.89 1.55
C LEU A 70 -3.27 9.89 0.98
N TYR A 71 -2.70 11.07 0.71
CA TYR A 71 -1.37 11.21 0.14
C TYR A 71 -0.31 10.63 1.08
N GLU A 72 -0.34 11.00 2.36
CA GLU A 72 0.60 10.50 3.36
C GLU A 72 0.52 8.97 3.50
N THR A 73 -0.70 8.43 3.51
CA THR A 73 -0.88 6.97 3.58
C THR A 73 -0.32 6.28 2.33
N ALA A 74 -0.58 6.82 1.13
CA ALA A 74 -0.08 6.26 -0.12
C ALA A 74 1.45 6.27 -0.19
N GLU A 75 2.10 7.37 0.18
CA GLU A 75 3.56 7.48 0.25
C GLU A 75 4.17 6.42 1.17
N GLN A 76 3.58 6.23 2.34
CA GLN A 76 4.07 5.27 3.32
C GLN A 76 3.85 3.82 2.88
N VAL A 77 2.73 3.53 2.22
CA VAL A 77 2.48 2.21 1.61
C VAL A 77 3.46 1.95 0.47
N ARG A 78 3.76 2.96 -0.37
CA ARG A 78 4.73 2.83 -1.45
C ARG A 78 6.12 2.54 -0.90
N LYS A 79 6.56 3.32 0.09
CA LYS A 79 7.85 3.12 0.76
C LYS A 79 7.97 1.73 1.37
N ALA A 80 6.94 1.24 2.07
CA ALA A 80 6.95 -0.10 2.63
C ALA A 80 7.04 -1.21 1.55
N ARG A 81 6.43 -1.00 0.38
CA ARG A 81 6.54 -1.94 -0.76
C ARG A 81 7.94 -1.94 -1.36
N GLU A 82 8.54 -0.78 -1.52
CA GLU A 82 9.91 -0.62 -2.01
C GLU A 82 10.91 -1.29 -1.07
N GLU A 83 10.84 -1.00 0.23
CA GLU A 83 11.69 -1.62 1.25
C GLU A 83 11.57 -3.16 1.25
N HIS A 84 10.35 -3.68 1.11
CA HIS A 84 10.12 -5.12 1.02
C HIS A 84 10.64 -5.72 -0.30
N ALA A 85 10.58 -4.99 -1.42
CA ALA A 85 11.17 -5.42 -2.69
C ALA A 85 12.70 -5.49 -2.60
N ASP A 86 13.32 -4.48 -2.00
CA ASP A 86 14.78 -4.43 -1.76
C ASP A 86 15.24 -5.56 -0.85
N TYR A 87 14.49 -5.83 0.21
CA TYR A 87 14.79 -6.95 1.11
C TYR A 87 14.72 -8.30 0.39
N ARG A 88 13.70 -8.52 -0.45
CA ARG A 88 13.58 -9.74 -1.26
C ARG A 88 14.73 -9.89 -2.25
N ALA A 89 15.12 -8.81 -2.93
CA ALA A 89 16.24 -8.82 -3.88
C ALA A 89 17.57 -9.18 -3.18
N LYS A 90 17.87 -8.54 -2.03
CA LYS A 90 19.06 -8.83 -1.22
C LYS A 90 19.08 -10.28 -0.74
N THR A 91 17.95 -10.79 -0.28
CA THR A 91 17.83 -12.17 0.22
C THR A 91 18.00 -13.19 -0.91
N ALA A 92 17.45 -12.92 -2.10
CA ALA A 92 17.63 -13.79 -3.27
C ALA A 92 19.10 -13.85 -3.71
N LEU A 93 19.80 -12.71 -3.72
CA LEU A 93 21.23 -12.64 -4.03
C LEU A 93 22.07 -13.45 -3.04
N LEU A 94 21.80 -13.32 -1.74
CA LEU A 94 22.49 -14.08 -0.70
C LEU A 94 22.27 -15.60 -0.86
N ARG A 95 21.06 -16.03 -1.21
CA ARG A 95 20.75 -17.44 -1.48
C ARG A 95 21.54 -17.96 -2.68
N GLN A 96 21.59 -17.21 -3.79
CA GLN A 96 22.37 -17.58 -4.98
C GLN A 96 23.88 -17.71 -4.66
N MET A 97 24.45 -16.79 -3.89
CA MET A 97 25.85 -16.87 -3.47
C MET A 97 26.12 -18.09 -2.58
N ALA A 98 25.19 -18.44 -1.69
CA ALA A 98 25.30 -19.63 -0.84
C ALA A 98 25.24 -20.92 -1.67
N GLU A 99 24.33 -21.00 -2.65
CA GLU A 99 24.23 -22.13 -3.58
C GLU A 99 25.52 -22.29 -4.39
N LEU A 100 26.06 -21.22 -4.97
CA LEU A 100 27.34 -21.24 -5.70
C LEU A 100 28.53 -21.70 -4.83
N ARG A 101 28.61 -21.22 -3.57
CA ARG A 101 29.67 -21.68 -2.65
C ARG A 101 29.53 -23.16 -2.29
N SER A 102 28.30 -23.65 -2.15
CA SER A 102 28.04 -25.05 -1.82
C SER A 102 28.39 -25.99 -2.98
N THR A 103 28.12 -25.58 -4.23
CA THR A 103 28.47 -26.38 -5.42
C THR A 103 29.96 -26.42 -5.67
N THR A 104 30.70 -25.32 -5.43
CA THR A 104 32.17 -25.32 -5.50
C THR A 104 32.77 -26.27 -4.46
N ARG A 105 32.35 -26.17 -3.19
CA ARG A 105 32.88 -27.02 -2.11
C ARG A 105 32.63 -28.52 -2.34
N ASN A 106 31.45 -28.87 -2.87
CA ASN A 106 31.12 -30.27 -3.16
C ASN A 106 31.87 -30.83 -4.38
N ARG A 107 32.46 -29.97 -5.23
CA ARG A 107 33.29 -30.37 -6.38
C ARG A 107 34.74 -30.62 -5.97
N ASP A 108 35.22 -29.90 -4.95
CA ASP A 108 36.58 -30.03 -4.42
C ASP A 108 36.74 -31.23 -3.47
N ASP A 109 35.67 -31.70 -2.81
CA ASP A 109 35.68 -32.89 -1.93
C ASP A 109 35.68 -34.25 -2.71
N VAL A 110 35.58 -34.23 -4.05
CA VAL A 110 35.47 -35.44 -4.90
C VAL A 110 36.69 -35.63 -5.82
N SER A 111 37.79 -34.90 -5.60
CA SER A 111 39.06 -35.06 -6.36
C SER A 111 40.19 -35.65 -5.53
#